data_AF-A0A9X4AP59-F1
#
_entry.id   AF-A0A9X4AP59-F1
#
_cell.length_a   1.000
_cell.length_b   1.000
_cell.length_c   1.000
_cell.angle_alpha   90.00
_cell.angle_beta   90.00
_cell.angle_gamma   90.00
#
_symmetry.space_group_name_H-M   'P 1'
#
loop_
_entity.id
_entity.type
_entity.pdbx_description
1 polymer ?
#
loop_
_entity_poly.entity_id
_entity_poly.type
_entity_poly.pdbx_seq_one_letter_code
_entity_poly.pdbx_strand_id
1 'polypeptide(L)'
;MAEPRLLPSDPLDFVKRCVRSGSLLWTHHVNMRFGVRRVTRDMILGAVDTFEIIEHYPDDKYLPSYLVRGEHPDGVFHVLFATDVAGDNVRVVTAYLPDVAKWDAEFRQRR
;
A
#
# COMPACT_ATOMS: atom_id res chain seq x y z
N MET A 1 17.42 16.44 -17.13
CA MET A 1 16.03 16.18 -17.54
C MET A 1 15.47 15.22 -16.51
N ALA A 2 14.37 15.57 -15.82
CA ALA A 2 13.73 14.62 -14.91
C ALA A 2 13.17 13.46 -15.74
N GLU A 3 13.42 12.22 -15.33
CA GLU A 3 12.83 11.06 -15.99
C GLU A 3 11.30 11.18 -15.95
N PRO A 4 10.58 10.82 -17.03
CA PRO A 4 9.13 10.90 -17.04
C PRO A 4 8.57 10.01 -15.94
N ARG A 5 7.69 10.58 -15.10
CA ARG A 5 6.99 9.86 -14.05
C ARG A 5 6.10 8.78 -14.67
N LEU A 6 6.43 7.51 -14.44
CA LEU A 6 5.68 6.36 -14.97
C LEU A 6 4.56 5.95 -14.03
N LEU A 7 3.34 5.87 -14.57
CA LEU A 7 2.16 5.36 -13.87
C LEU A 7 1.82 3.95 -14.39
N PRO A 8 1.44 3.01 -13.52
CA PRO A 8 0.92 1.72 -13.96
C PRO A 8 -0.43 1.90 -14.68
N SER A 9 -0.64 1.16 -15.78
CA SER A 9 -1.92 1.19 -16.52
C SER A 9 -3.09 0.68 -15.70
N ASP A 10 -2.85 -0.34 -14.87
CA ASP A 10 -3.73 -0.79 -13.80
C ASP A 10 -2.94 -0.82 -12.49
N PRO A 11 -3.11 0.19 -11.61
CA PRO A 11 -2.38 0.25 -10.36
C PRO A 11 -2.67 -0.92 -9.41
N LEU A 12 -3.90 -1.43 -9.39
CA LEU A 12 -4.28 -2.49 -8.46
C LEU A 12 -3.66 -3.81 -8.89
N ASP A 13 -3.78 -4.15 -10.17
CA ASP A 13 -3.17 -5.36 -10.71
C ASP A 13 -1.63 -5.29 -10.63
N PHE A 14 -1.03 -4.12 -10.86
CA PHE A 14 0.40 -3.93 -10.68
C PHE A 14 0.82 -4.21 -9.24
N VAL A 15 0.13 -3.64 -8.25
CA VAL A 15 0.41 -3.88 -6.82
C VAL A 15 0.22 -5.36 -6.48
N LYS A 16 -0.93 -5.97 -6.82
CA LYS A 16 -1.21 -7.38 -6.54
C LYS A 16 -0.16 -8.30 -7.15
N ARG A 17 0.23 -8.07 -8.40
CA ARG A 17 1.29 -8.84 -9.08
C ARG A 17 2.62 -8.73 -8.34
N CYS A 18 3.08 -7.51 -8.05
CA CYS A 18 4.35 -7.31 -7.33
C CYS A 18 4.33 -7.94 -5.95
N VAL A 19 3.19 -7.91 -5.24
CA VAL A 19 3.09 -8.52 -3.92
C VAL A 19 3.17 -10.05 -4.02
N ARG A 20 2.43 -10.66 -4.96
CA ARG A 20 2.47 -12.12 -5.19
C ARG A 20 3.83 -12.62 -5.64
N SER A 21 4.55 -11.85 -6.46
CA SER A 21 5.89 -12.21 -6.95
C SER A 21 7.01 -11.96 -5.93
N GLY A 22 6.71 -11.35 -4.78
CA GLY A 22 7.71 -10.96 -3.79
C GLY A 22 8.53 -9.72 -4.18
N SER A 23 8.14 -9.00 -5.23
CA SER A 23 8.76 -7.75 -5.69
C SER A 23 8.39 -6.55 -4.80
N LEU A 24 8.60 -6.69 -3.48
CA LEU A 24 8.34 -5.66 -2.49
C LEU A 24 9.61 -5.15 -1.82
N LEU A 25 9.71 -3.84 -1.67
CA LEU A 25 10.72 -3.18 -0.86
C LEU A 25 10.10 -2.57 0.39
N TRP A 26 10.51 -3.03 1.56
CA TRP A 26 10.08 -2.46 2.83
C TRP A 26 10.91 -1.21 3.13
N THR A 27 10.27 -0.04 3.12
CA THR A 27 10.99 1.20 3.45
C THR A 27 11.42 1.21 4.92
N HIS A 28 12.48 1.96 5.21
CA HIS A 28 12.97 2.14 6.58
C HIS A 28 11.87 2.64 7.54
N HIS A 29 11.00 3.54 7.08
CA HIS A 29 9.86 4.06 7.86
C HIS A 29 8.90 2.95 8.32
N VAL A 30 8.61 1.99 7.44
CA VAL A 30 7.74 0.84 7.75
C VAL A 30 8.43 -0.15 8.69
N ASN A 31 9.70 -0.46 8.43
CA ASN A 31 10.45 -1.40 9.26
C ASN A 31 10.55 -0.95 10.72
N MET A 32 10.64 0.37 10.98
CA MET A 32 10.63 0.93 12.33
C MET A 32 9.26 0.89 13.04
N ARG A 33 8.15 0.72 12.29
CA ARG A 33 6.79 0.91 12.82
C ARG A 33 5.96 -0.36 12.93
N PHE A 34 6.42 -1.49 12.39
CA PHE A 34 5.71 -2.77 12.50
C PHE A 34 5.42 -3.17 13.95
N GLY A 35 6.37 -2.96 14.87
CA GLY A 35 6.17 -3.25 16.30
C GLY A 35 5.15 -2.36 17.02
N VAL A 36 4.81 -1.19 16.46
CA VAL A 36 3.93 -0.18 17.11
C VAL A 36 2.51 -0.20 16.52
N ARG A 37 2.34 -0.65 15.28
CA ARG A 37 1.11 -0.44 14.49
C ARG A 37 0.23 -1.68 14.29
N ARG A 38 0.59 -2.81 14.90
CA ARG A 38 -0.13 -4.11 14.87
C ARG A 38 -0.27 -4.79 13.50
N VAL A 39 -0.08 -4.08 12.39
CA VAL A 39 0.00 -4.69 11.05
C VAL A 39 1.33 -5.43 10.93
N THR A 40 1.32 -6.67 10.43
CA THR A 40 2.55 -7.46 10.19
C THR A 40 2.80 -7.64 8.69
N ARG A 41 3.97 -8.17 8.32
CA ARG A 41 4.26 -8.51 6.91
C ARG A 41 3.33 -9.62 6.43
N ASP A 42 3.13 -10.66 7.22
CA ASP A 42 2.23 -11.78 6.90
C ASP A 42 0.80 -11.32 6.65
N MET A 43 0.29 -10.36 7.44
CA MET A 43 -1.03 -9.77 7.18
C MET A 43 -1.11 -9.14 5.79
N ILE A 44 -0.08 -8.37 5.39
CA ILE A 44 -0.05 -7.70 4.08
C ILE A 44 0.07 -8.73 2.95
N LEU A 45 0.96 -9.71 3.10
CA LEU A 45 1.22 -10.73 2.08
C LEU A 45 0.04 -11.72 1.94
N GLY A 46 -0.68 -12.02 3.02
CA GLY A 46 -1.83 -12.92 3.03
C GLY A 46 -3.14 -12.29 2.55
N ALA A 47 -3.24 -10.97 2.54
CA ALA A 47 -4.47 -10.24 2.20
C ALA A 47 -4.54 -9.77 0.73
N VAL A 48 -3.59 -10.16 -0.13
CA VAL A 48 -3.44 -9.61 -1.49
C VAL A 48 -4.71 -9.69 -2.32
N ASP A 49 -5.47 -10.77 -2.19
CA ASP A 49 -6.71 -10.96 -2.95
C ASP A 49 -7.81 -9.97 -2.54
N THR A 50 -7.76 -9.47 -1.31
CA THR A 50 -8.70 -8.50 -0.73
C THR A 50 -8.34 -7.04 -1.04
N PHE A 51 -7.19 -6.79 -1.67
CA PHE A 51 -6.73 -5.41 -1.88
C PHE A 51 -7.70 -4.60 -2.71
N GLU A 52 -7.96 -3.39 -2.22
CA GLU A 52 -8.79 -2.34 -2.80
C GLU A 52 -8.02 -1.02 -2.73
N ILE A 53 -7.82 -0.34 -3.85
CA ILE A 53 -7.26 1.03 -3.82
C ILE A 53 -8.37 1.98 -3.38
N ILE A 54 -8.09 2.75 -2.33
CA ILE A 54 -9.03 3.70 -1.74
C ILE A 54 -8.59 5.15 -1.94
N GLU A 55 -7.30 5.41 -2.17
CA GLU A 55 -6.80 6.75 -2.51
C GLU A 55 -5.65 6.68 -3.52
N HIS A 56 -5.55 7.68 -4.39
CA HIS A 56 -4.52 7.80 -5.43
C HIS A 56 -3.67 9.04 -5.19
N TYR A 57 -2.36 8.86 -5.21
CA TYR A 57 -1.36 9.92 -5.08
C TYR A 57 -0.36 9.85 -6.25
N PRO A 58 -0.83 10.09 -7.49
CA PRO A 58 0.04 10.01 -8.66
C PRO A 58 1.20 11.02 -8.58
N ASP A 59 1.01 12.12 -7.86
CA ASP A 59 1.96 13.21 -7.79
C ASP A 59 2.93 13.17 -6.60
N ASP A 60 2.93 12.08 -5.83
CA ASP A 60 3.79 11.92 -4.66
C ASP A 60 5.28 12.20 -4.97
N LYS A 61 5.96 12.80 -3.99
CA LYS A 61 7.29 13.42 -4.16
C LYS A 61 8.32 12.54 -4.87
N TYR A 62 8.31 11.23 -4.60
CA TYR A 62 9.34 10.30 -5.09
C TYR A 62 8.82 9.38 -6.19
N LEU A 63 7.68 8.74 -5.95
CA LEU A 63 7.03 7.81 -6.86
C LEU A 63 5.52 7.95 -6.69
N PRO A 64 4.72 7.70 -7.75
CA PRO A 64 3.28 7.54 -7.61
C PRO A 64 2.97 6.55 -6.50
N SER A 65 1.98 6.86 -5.66
CA SER A 65 1.58 6.00 -4.57
C SER A 65 0.08 5.82 -4.50
N TYR A 66 -0.34 4.72 -3.88
CA TYR A 66 -1.73 4.33 -3.76
C TYR A 66 -1.98 3.82 -2.34
N LEU A 67 -3.00 4.37 -1.68
CA LEU A 67 -3.44 3.83 -0.41
C LEU A 67 -4.35 2.65 -0.70
N VAL A 68 -3.97 1.50 -0.18
CA VAL A 68 -4.65 0.23 -0.37
C VAL A 68 -5.24 -0.21 0.96
N ARG A 69 -6.53 -0.54 0.94
CA ARG A 69 -7.23 -1.25 2.00
C ARG A 69 -7.06 -2.75 1.78
N GLY A 70 -6.76 -3.49 2.85
CA GLY A 70 -6.71 -4.95 2.86
C GLY A 70 -7.44 -5.51 4.07
N GLU A 71 -7.95 -6.73 3.93
CA GLU A 71 -8.67 -7.46 4.96
C GLU A 71 -7.87 -8.70 5.37
N HIS A 72 -7.68 -8.87 6.67
CA HIS A 72 -7.10 -10.06 7.28
C HIS A 72 -8.05 -10.57 8.37
N PRO A 73 -8.01 -11.85 8.78
CA PRO A 73 -8.78 -12.34 9.93
C PRO A 73 -8.63 -11.50 11.21
N ASP A 74 -7.50 -10.81 11.38
CA ASP A 74 -7.22 -9.93 12.53
C ASP A 74 -7.76 -8.49 12.35
N GLY A 75 -8.37 -8.17 11.21
CA GLY A 75 -9.02 -6.89 10.93
C GLY A 75 -8.62 -6.24 9.60
N VAL A 76 -9.21 -5.08 9.35
CA VAL A 76 -8.91 -4.22 8.19
C VAL A 76 -7.65 -3.40 8.47
N PHE A 77 -6.81 -3.23 7.45
CA PHE A 77 -5.61 -2.41 7.53
C PHE A 77 -5.41 -1.61 6.25
N HIS A 78 -4.67 -0.50 6.37
CA HIS A 78 -4.27 0.34 5.25
C HIS A 78 -2.77 0.24 5.02
N VAL A 79 -2.36 0.18 3.75
CA VAL A 79 -0.97 0.20 3.30
C VAL A 79 -0.81 1.22 2.18
N LEU A 80 0.20 2.07 2.30
CA LEU A 80 0.60 2.94 1.21
C LEU A 80 1.69 2.25 0.39
N PHE A 81 1.36 1.90 -0.85
CA PHE A 81 2.31 1.37 -1.82
C PHE A 81 2.77 2.47 -2.76
N ALA A 82 4.08 2.67 -2.88
CA ALA A 82 4.65 3.43 -3.98
C ALA A 82 4.99 2.48 -5.14
N THR A 83 4.58 2.81 -6.36
CA THR A 83 4.79 1.95 -7.54
C THR A 83 6.00 2.42 -8.34
N ASP A 84 7.01 1.57 -8.41
CA ASP A 84 8.20 1.77 -9.24
C ASP A 84 8.03 0.96 -10.52
N VAL A 85 7.36 1.56 -11.52
CA VAL A 85 7.06 0.88 -12.80
C VAL A 85 8.35 0.55 -13.55
N ALA A 86 9.34 1.45 -13.54
CA ALA A 86 10.63 1.23 -14.20
C ALA A 86 11.41 0.06 -13.56
N GLY A 87 11.39 -0.01 -12.22
CA GLY A 87 12.04 -1.07 -11.45
C GLY A 87 11.20 -2.34 -11.25
N ASP A 88 10.01 -2.42 -11.84
CA ASP A 88 9.06 -3.53 -11.71
C ASP A 88 8.78 -3.99 -10.26
N ASN A 89 8.63 -3.04 -9.33
CA ASN A 89 8.44 -3.32 -7.91
C ASN A 89 7.50 -2.32 -7.22
N VAL A 90 7.08 -2.67 -6.01
CA VAL A 90 6.37 -1.75 -5.11
C VAL A 90 7.14 -1.54 -3.83
N ARG A 91 7.03 -0.34 -3.26
CA ARG A 91 7.61 -0.02 -1.96
C ARG A 91 6.50 0.15 -0.93
N VAL A 92 6.63 -0.56 0.18
CA VAL A 92 5.71 -0.40 1.32
C VAL A 92 6.19 0.79 2.14
N VAL A 93 5.49 1.92 1.98
CA VAL A 93 5.88 3.21 2.58
C VAL A 93 5.36 3.35 4.01
N THR A 94 4.12 2.96 4.25
CA THR A 94 3.48 2.94 5.58
C THR A 94 2.40 1.87 5.63
N ALA A 95 2.18 1.28 6.80
CA ALA A 95 1.05 0.38 7.07
C ALA A 95 0.47 0.70 8.46
N TYR A 96 -0.85 0.62 8.63
CA TYR A 96 -1.54 0.90 9.90
C TYR A 96 -2.97 0.33 9.93
N LEU A 97 -3.51 0.14 11.14
CA LEU A 97 -4.95 -0.10 11.34
C LEU A 97 -5.69 1.25 11.28
N PRO A 98 -6.72 1.40 10.43
CA PRO A 98 -7.48 2.64 10.32
C PRO A 98 -8.32 2.93 11.58
N ASP A 99 -8.52 4.21 11.85
CA ASP A 99 -9.29 4.71 12.99
C ASP A 99 -10.69 5.15 12.54
N VAL A 100 -11.73 4.64 13.20
CA VAL A 100 -13.14 4.97 12.94
C VAL A 100 -13.48 6.46 13.12
N ALA A 101 -12.65 7.21 13.85
CA ALA A 101 -12.79 8.66 13.96
C ALA A 101 -12.36 9.39 12.67
N LYS A 102 -11.48 8.77 11.87
CA LYS A 102 -10.91 9.35 10.64
C LYS A 102 -11.50 8.74 9.37
N TRP A 103 -12.11 7.58 9.48
CA TRP A 103 -12.62 6.78 8.37
C TRP A 103 -14.10 6.42 8.59
N ASP A 104 -14.81 6.11 7.51
CA ASP A 104 -16.13 5.52 7.57
C ASP A 104 -16.10 4.12 8.20
N ALA A 105 -17.28 3.55 8.45
CA ALA A 105 -17.41 2.25 9.12
C ALA A 105 -16.75 1.10 8.33
N GLU A 106 -16.64 1.26 7.01
CA GLU A 106 -16.04 0.29 6.10
C GLU A 106 -14.53 0.51 5.89
N PHE A 107 -13.98 1.59 6.45
CA PHE A 107 -12.60 2.03 6.26
C PHE A 107 -12.21 2.30 4.79
N ARG A 108 -13.15 2.76 3.96
CA ARG A 108 -12.91 3.09 2.54
C ARG A 108 -12.77 4.59 2.31
N GLN A 109 -13.48 5.42 3.08
CA GLN A 109 -13.55 6.86 2.87
C GLN A 109 -13.15 7.62 4.13
N ARG A 110 -12.40 8.72 3.96
CA ARG A 110 -12.12 9.62 5.09
C ARG A 110 -13.37 10.42 5.48
N ARG A 111 -13.49 10.71 6.77
CA ARG A 111 -14.50 11.64 7.31
C ARG A 111 -14.04 13.09 7.22
#